data_AF-A0A2J6R033-F1
#
_entry.id   AF-A0A2J6R033-F1
#
_cell.length_a   1.000
_cell.length_b   1.000
_cell.length_c   1.000
_cell.angle_alpha   90.00
_cell.angle_beta   90.00
_cell.angle_gamma   90.00
#
_symmetry.space_group_name_H-M   'P 1'
#
loop_
_entity.id
_entity.type
_entity.pdbx_description
1 polymer ?
#
loop_
_entity_poly.entity_id
_entity_poly.type
_entity_poly.pdbx_seq_one_letter_code
_entity_poly.pdbx_strand_id
1 'polypeptide(L)'
;MTSTPPKPYQYEELQGELTTRMLVLNPTAERDSSLQCSLIPIRLSEMKEVVALSYAWGEPLFTERLWIFGDDREDSYLEISPNLSNILRWLRDASSVQNIWVDAVCINQSNSNEKNNQVTEMWKIYSLASKVKIWLANPTYV
;
A
#
# COMPACT_ATOMS: atom_id res chain seq x y z
N MET A 1 6.27 24.25 20.25
CA MET A 1 5.62 23.82 19.00
C MET A 1 5.03 22.45 19.26
N THR A 2 3.74 22.37 19.57
CA THR A 2 3.07 21.10 19.86
C THR A 2 2.82 20.38 18.55
N SER A 3 3.59 19.33 18.25
CA SER A 3 3.30 18.49 17.09
C SER A 3 1.95 17.80 17.33
N THR A 4 0.99 17.99 16.43
CA THR A 4 -0.27 17.24 16.46
C THR A 4 0.05 15.74 16.52
N PRO A 5 -0.59 14.95 17.41
CA PRO A 5 -0.36 13.52 17.45
C PRO A 5 -0.80 12.91 16.10
N PRO A 6 -0.04 11.96 15.55
CA PRO A 6 -0.40 11.35 14.29
C PRO A 6 -1.72 10.61 14.39
N LYS A 7 -2.54 10.74 13.34
CA LYS A 7 -3.90 10.21 13.29
C LYS A 7 -4.04 9.08 12.25
N PRO A 8 -5.03 8.18 12.40
CA PRO A 8 -5.34 7.20 11.37
C PRO A 8 -5.63 7.88 10.02
N TYR A 9 -5.04 7.36 8.95
CA TYR A 9 -5.22 7.88 7.59
C TYR A 9 -6.69 7.78 7.17
N GLN A 10 -7.17 8.85 6.54
CA GLN A 10 -8.50 8.91 5.96
C GLN A 10 -8.37 8.86 4.44
N TYR A 11 -8.95 7.83 3.83
CA TYR A 11 -8.93 7.65 2.39
C TYR A 11 -9.75 8.74 1.70
N GLU A 12 -9.18 9.27 0.62
CA GLU A 12 -9.93 10.10 -0.32
C GLU A 12 -10.74 9.22 -1.25
N GLU A 13 -11.96 9.62 -1.58
CA GLU A 13 -12.78 8.90 -2.54
C GLU A 13 -12.12 8.89 -3.92
N LEU A 14 -12.01 7.70 -4.52
CA LEU A 14 -11.52 7.54 -5.89
C LEU A 14 -12.50 8.20 -6.86
N GLN A 15 -12.00 9.14 -7.65
CA GLN A 15 -12.79 9.84 -8.66
C GLN A 15 -12.66 9.17 -10.02
N GLY A 16 -13.77 9.09 -10.76
CA GLY A 16 -13.80 8.53 -12.11
C GLY A 16 -13.77 6.99 -12.17
N GLU A 17 -13.98 6.46 -13.37
CA GLU A 17 -13.96 5.02 -13.62
C GLU A 17 -12.53 4.49 -13.82
N LEU A 18 -12.32 3.20 -13.52
CA LEU A 18 -11.05 2.51 -13.72
C LEU A 18 -9.87 3.27 -13.05
N THR A 19 -10.06 3.63 -11.80
CA THR A 19 -9.03 4.23 -10.94
C THR A 19 -8.69 3.32 -9.77
N THR A 20 -7.49 3.46 -9.24
CA THR A 20 -7.02 2.80 -8.02
C THR A 20 -6.01 3.70 -7.31
N ARG A 21 -5.35 3.23 -6.25
CA ARG A 21 -4.25 3.97 -5.62
C ARG A 21 -2.92 3.27 -5.84
N MET A 22 -1.87 4.06 -6.00
CA MET A 22 -0.48 3.62 -6.00
C MET A 22 0.15 4.00 -4.66
N LEU A 23 0.77 3.03 -4.01
CA LEU A 23 1.65 3.23 -2.86
C LEU A 23 3.04 3.58 -3.40
N VAL A 24 3.51 4.80 -3.13
CA VAL A 24 4.87 5.23 -3.42
C VAL A 24 5.70 5.04 -2.15
N LEU A 25 6.46 3.95 -2.08
CA LEU A 25 7.25 3.59 -0.91
C LEU A 25 8.57 4.35 -0.93
N ASN A 26 8.85 5.11 0.14
CA ASN A 26 10.07 5.91 0.25
C ASN A 26 11.31 5.03 0.46
N PRO A 27 12.45 5.38 -0.15
CA PRO A 27 13.69 4.66 0.04
C PRO A 27 14.32 4.95 1.41
N THR A 28 15.19 4.04 1.86
CA THR A 28 16.07 4.25 3.02
C THR A 28 17.15 3.18 3.06
N ALA A 29 18.37 3.56 3.42
CA ALA A 29 19.46 2.63 3.66
C ALA A 29 19.24 1.79 4.94
N GLU A 30 18.42 2.27 5.87
CA GLU A 30 18.17 1.61 7.16
C GLU A 30 16.96 0.66 7.05
N ARG A 31 17.23 -0.63 6.91
CA ARG A 31 16.21 -1.67 6.70
C ARG A 31 15.08 -1.67 7.73
N ASP A 32 15.38 -1.38 8.99
CA ASP A 32 14.42 -1.46 10.10
C ASP A 32 13.77 -0.11 10.44
N SER A 33 14.19 0.98 9.79
CA SER A 33 13.54 2.29 9.93
C SER A 33 12.06 2.26 9.53
N SER A 34 11.23 3.13 10.10
CA SER A 34 9.79 3.22 9.83
C SER A 34 9.47 3.19 8.32
N LEU A 35 8.41 2.47 7.95
CA LEU A 35 7.91 2.50 6.57
C LEU A 35 7.18 3.82 6.33
N GLN A 36 7.59 4.53 5.28
CA GLN A 36 7.02 5.81 4.89
C GLN A 36 6.61 5.75 3.43
N CYS A 37 5.44 6.26 3.10
CA CYS A 37 4.95 6.28 1.74
C CYS A 37 4.03 7.46 1.47
N SER A 38 3.71 7.66 0.20
CA SER A 38 2.53 8.43 -0.24
C SER A 38 1.53 7.50 -0.91
N LEU A 39 0.24 7.85 -0.83
CA LEU A 39 -0.83 7.10 -1.47
C LEU A 39 -1.50 7.99 -2.51
N ILE A 40 -1.29 7.67 -3.79
CA ILE A 40 -1.64 8.55 -4.91
C ILE A 40 -2.75 7.89 -5.74
N PRO A 41 -3.92 8.53 -5.93
CA PRO A 41 -4.92 8.06 -6.89
C PRO A 41 -4.35 8.06 -8.31
N ILE A 42 -4.53 6.96 -9.03
CA ILE A 42 -4.05 6.76 -10.40
C ILE A 42 -5.15 6.13 -11.26
N ARG A 43 -5.03 6.28 -12.58
CA ARG A 43 -5.85 5.54 -13.54
C ARG A 43 -5.26 4.16 -13.80
N LEU A 44 -6.07 3.17 -14.16
CA LEU A 44 -5.56 1.84 -14.52
C LEU A 44 -4.59 1.88 -15.71
N SER A 45 -4.70 2.88 -16.60
CA SER A 45 -3.74 3.10 -17.70
C SER A 45 -2.32 3.44 -17.25
N GLU A 46 -2.14 3.88 -16.00
CA GLU A 46 -0.86 4.25 -15.40
C GLU A 46 -0.19 3.05 -14.68
N MET A 47 -0.89 1.92 -14.54
CA MET A 47 -0.38 0.72 -13.87
C MET A 47 0.88 0.11 -14.49
N LYS A 48 1.21 0.47 -15.74
CA LYS A 48 2.43 0.02 -16.44
C LYS A 48 3.73 0.42 -15.73
N GLU A 49 3.68 1.36 -14.78
CA GLU A 49 4.81 1.82 -13.97
C GLU A 49 4.73 1.30 -12.51
N VAL A 50 3.77 0.42 -12.22
CA VAL A 50 3.44 -0.04 -10.87
C VAL A 50 3.68 -1.55 -10.75
N VAL A 51 4.25 -1.98 -9.63
CA VAL A 51 4.38 -3.40 -9.29
C VAL A 51 3.18 -3.84 -8.47
N ALA A 52 2.42 -4.83 -8.94
CA ALA A 52 1.36 -5.42 -8.13
C ALA A 52 1.93 -6.48 -7.18
N LEU A 53 1.54 -6.43 -5.91
CA LEU A 53 1.92 -7.40 -4.89
C LEU A 53 0.78 -8.38 -4.65
N SER A 54 1.07 -9.67 -4.78
CA SER A 54 0.16 -10.77 -4.41
C SER A 54 0.76 -11.54 -3.24
N TYR A 55 0.03 -11.65 -2.14
CA TYR A 55 0.47 -12.33 -0.92
C TYR A 55 -0.73 -12.82 -0.11
N ALA A 56 -0.52 -13.79 0.77
CA ALA A 56 -1.53 -14.18 1.74
C ALA A 56 -1.55 -13.15 2.88
N TRP A 57 -2.73 -12.60 3.20
CA TRP A 57 -2.86 -11.59 4.25
C TRP A 57 -2.44 -12.10 5.64
N GLY A 58 -2.64 -13.40 5.90
CA GLY A 58 -2.37 -14.03 7.18
C GLY A 58 -3.43 -13.69 8.23
N GLU A 59 -3.05 -13.74 9.50
CA GLU A 59 -3.92 -13.31 10.60
C GLU A 59 -4.19 -11.80 10.53
N PRO A 60 -5.42 -11.35 10.82
CA PRO A 60 -5.80 -9.93 10.80
C PRO A 60 -5.30 -9.18 12.05
N LEU A 61 -4.01 -9.31 12.36
CA LEU A 61 -3.33 -8.56 13.41
C LEU A 61 -2.71 -7.31 12.79
N PHE A 62 -3.27 -6.14 13.08
CA PHE A 62 -2.83 -4.86 12.52
C PHE A 62 -2.02 -4.07 13.55
N THR A 63 -0.80 -4.53 13.85
CA THR A 63 0.05 -3.97 14.91
C THR A 63 1.16 -3.05 14.39
N GLU A 64 1.45 -3.11 13.10
CA GLU A 64 2.51 -2.33 12.46
C GLU A 64 1.95 -1.06 11.82
N ARG A 65 2.78 -0.02 11.72
CA ARG A 65 2.37 1.26 11.11
C ARG A 65 3.09 1.52 9.80
N LEU A 66 2.29 1.83 8.78
CA LEU A 66 2.73 2.43 7.53
C LEU A 66 2.42 3.93 7.58
N TRP A 67 3.45 4.75 7.61
CA TRP A 67 3.31 6.20 7.71
C TRP A 67 3.01 6.81 6.34
N ILE A 68 1.94 7.59 6.25
CA ILE A 68 1.51 8.25 5.02
C ILE A 68 1.82 9.74 5.12
N PHE A 69 2.70 10.19 4.23
CA PHE A 69 3.05 11.59 4.03
C PHE A 69 2.44 12.09 2.73
N GLY A 70 1.94 13.32 2.74
CA GLY A 70 1.45 14.02 1.56
C GLY A 70 1.87 15.48 1.61
N ASP A 71 1.89 16.14 0.46
CA ASP A 71 2.49 17.47 0.30
C ASP A 71 1.86 18.56 1.19
N ASP A 72 0.60 18.39 1.63
CA ASP A 72 -0.14 19.38 2.45
C ASP A 72 -0.97 18.75 3.60
N ARG A 73 -0.68 17.51 4.03
CA ARG A 73 -1.46 16.83 5.09
C ARG A 73 -0.65 16.66 6.37
N GLU A 74 -1.36 16.69 7.50
CA GLU A 74 -0.81 16.20 8.76
C GLU A 74 -0.38 14.74 8.64
N ASP A 75 0.76 14.41 9.24
CA ASP A 75 1.28 13.04 9.31
C ASP A 75 0.20 12.08 9.80
N SER A 76 0.02 10.99 9.06
CA SER A 76 -0.99 9.98 9.34
C SER A 76 -0.43 8.59 9.13
N TYR A 77 -1.18 7.57 9.53
CA TYR A 77 -0.74 6.18 9.39
C TYR A 77 -1.89 5.24 9.05
N LEU A 78 -1.55 4.15 8.38
CA LEU A 78 -2.37 2.95 8.30
C LEU A 78 -1.79 1.87 9.21
N GLU A 79 -2.67 1.14 9.87
CA GLU A 79 -2.28 -0.10 10.56
C GLU A 79 -2.25 -1.24 9.54
N ILE A 80 -1.13 -1.94 9.49
CA ILE A 80 -0.89 -3.06 8.58
C ILE A 80 -0.45 -4.30 9.35
N SER A 81 -0.54 -5.46 8.71
CA SER A 81 -0.07 -6.68 9.34
C SER A 81 1.47 -6.74 9.42
N PRO A 82 2.04 -7.46 10.40
CA PRO A 82 3.47 -7.75 10.44
C PRO A 82 3.97 -8.39 9.15
N ASN A 83 3.16 -9.24 8.51
CA ASN A 83 3.49 -9.86 7.24
C ASN A 83 3.67 -8.80 6.13
N LEU A 84 2.69 -7.91 5.96
CA LEU A 84 2.80 -6.84 4.97
C LEU A 84 3.97 -5.89 5.28
N SER A 85 4.19 -5.53 6.56
CA SER A 85 5.34 -4.71 6.97
C SER A 85 6.66 -5.34 6.54
N ASN A 86 6.85 -6.63 6.79
CA ASN A 86 8.04 -7.37 6.38
C ASN A 86 8.22 -7.41 4.85
N ILE A 87 7.13 -7.64 4.11
CA ILE A 87 7.16 -7.64 2.64
C ILE A 87 7.56 -6.26 2.11
N LEU A 88 6.95 -5.18 2.62
CA LEU A 88 7.27 -3.81 2.21
C LEU A 88 8.73 -3.45 2.52
N ARG A 89 9.26 -3.85 3.68
CA ARG A 89 10.69 -3.67 4.03
C ARG A 89 11.61 -4.42 3.07
N TRP A 90 11.20 -5.60 2.60
CA TRP A 90 11.97 -6.37 1.62
C TRP A 90 11.90 -5.75 0.22
N LEU A 91 10.76 -5.16 -0.14
CA LEU A 91 10.58 -4.47 -1.41
C LEU A 91 11.25 -3.09 -1.45
N ARG A 92 11.41 -2.44 -0.30
CA ARG A 92 12.00 -1.11 -0.16
C ARG A 92 13.45 -1.09 -0.65
N ASP A 93 13.75 -0.14 -1.54
CA ASP A 93 15.10 0.08 -2.04
C ASP A 93 15.84 1.11 -1.16
N ALA A 94 17.18 1.10 -1.21
CA ALA A 94 18.00 2.01 -0.44
C ALA A 94 18.00 3.46 -0.98
N SER A 95 17.70 3.64 -2.27
CA SER A 95 17.95 4.89 -3.00
C SER A 95 16.81 5.34 -3.92
N SER A 96 15.88 4.45 -4.27
CA SER A 96 14.80 4.72 -5.21
C SER A 96 13.42 4.42 -4.62
N VAL A 97 12.44 5.27 -4.93
CA VAL A 97 11.05 5.00 -4.58
C VAL A 97 10.54 3.74 -5.27
N GLN A 98 9.63 3.02 -4.63
CA GLN A 98 8.98 1.85 -5.22
C GLN A 98 7.48 2.11 -5.39
N ASN A 99 7.02 2.07 -6.65
CA ASN A 99 5.61 2.18 -7.00
C ASN A 99 4.94 0.82 -6.89
N ILE A 100 4.13 0.63 -5.87
CA ILE A 100 3.53 -0.64 -5.51
C ILE A 100 2.01 -0.51 -5.50
N TRP A 101 1.32 -1.54 -5.97
CA TRP A 101 -0.09 -1.76 -5.71
C TRP A 101 -0.24 -2.97 -4.79
N VAL A 102 -0.91 -2.81 -3.66
CA VAL A 102 -1.27 -3.90 -2.75
C VAL A 102 -2.68 -3.68 -2.22
N ASP A 103 -3.54 -4.67 -2.37
CA ASP A 103 -4.96 -4.59 -2.03
C ASP A 103 -5.24 -4.07 -0.61
N ALA A 104 -4.48 -4.52 0.38
CA ALA A 104 -4.63 -4.15 1.78
C ALA A 104 -4.41 -2.65 2.08
N VAL A 105 -3.73 -1.92 1.18
CA VAL A 105 -3.42 -0.48 1.36
C VAL A 105 -4.02 0.38 0.25
N CYS A 106 -4.01 -0.09 -0.99
CA CYS A 106 -4.49 0.70 -2.12
C CYS A 106 -6.03 0.77 -2.19
N ILE A 107 -6.72 -0.17 -1.56
CA ILE A 107 -8.17 -0.25 -1.46
C ILE A 107 -8.59 0.15 -0.04
N ASN A 108 -9.56 1.05 0.09
CA ASN A 108 -10.18 1.35 1.37
C ASN A 108 -11.03 0.16 1.84
N GLN A 109 -10.43 -0.69 2.69
CA GLN A 109 -11.06 -1.92 3.18
C GLN A 109 -12.30 -1.69 4.06
N SER A 110 -12.47 -0.48 4.61
CA SER A 110 -13.64 -0.09 5.40
C SER A 110 -14.83 0.36 4.56
N ASN A 111 -14.61 0.71 3.30
CA ASN A 111 -15.67 1.11 2.37
C ASN A 111 -16.07 -0.09 1.50
N SER A 112 -17.22 -0.69 1.80
CA SER A 112 -17.70 -1.88 1.09
C SER A 112 -17.95 -1.64 -0.41
N ASN A 113 -18.41 -0.45 -0.79
CA ASN A 113 -18.65 -0.11 -2.20
C ASN A 113 -17.33 -0.02 -2.96
N GLU A 114 -16.35 0.72 -2.41
CA GLU A 114 -15.02 0.81 -3.01
C GLU A 114 -14.36 -0.57 -3.09
N LYS A 115 -14.38 -1.33 -2.00
CA LYS A 115 -13.82 -2.68 -1.94
C LYS A 115 -14.41 -3.59 -3.01
N ASN A 116 -15.73 -3.65 -3.13
CA ASN A 116 -16.39 -4.52 -4.11
C ASN A 116 -16.04 -4.10 -5.55
N ASN A 117 -16.01 -2.80 -5.83
CA ASN A 117 -15.61 -2.28 -7.13
C ASN A 117 -14.16 -2.64 -7.46
N GLN A 118 -13.22 -2.38 -6.54
CA GLN A 118 -11.80 -2.69 -6.75
C GLN A 118 -11.56 -4.19 -6.91
N VAL A 119 -12.22 -5.05 -6.12
CA VAL A 119 -12.12 -6.50 -6.24
C VAL A 119 -12.58 -6.98 -7.63
N THR A 120 -13.65 -6.39 -8.16
CA THR A 120 -14.13 -6.68 -9.53
C THR A 120 -13.10 -6.28 -10.59
N GLU A 121 -12.32 -5.23 -10.32
CA GLU A 121 -11.30 -4.69 -11.23
C GLU A 121 -9.89 -5.29 -11.02
N MET A 122 -9.69 -6.12 -9.98
CA MET A 122 -8.37 -6.69 -9.64
C MET A 122 -7.72 -7.42 -10.80
N TRP A 123 -8.49 -8.15 -11.61
CA TRP A 123 -7.94 -8.85 -12.77
C TRP A 123 -7.31 -7.87 -13.78
N LYS A 124 -7.90 -6.68 -13.98
CA LYS A 124 -7.31 -5.63 -14.84
C LYS A 124 -6.07 -5.04 -14.20
N ILE A 125 -6.11 -4.76 -12.90
CA ILE A 125 -4.98 -4.23 -12.14
C ILE A 125 -3.76 -5.15 -12.29
N TYR A 126 -3.91 -6.44 -12.03
CA TYR A 126 -2.81 -7.41 -12.19
C TYR A 126 -2.35 -7.54 -13.64
N SER A 127 -3.27 -7.49 -14.61
CA SER A 127 -2.93 -7.60 -16.04
C SER A 127 -2.22 -6.37 -16.59
N LEU A 128 -2.47 -5.18 -16.03
CA LEU A 128 -1.91 -3.90 -16.47
C LEU A 128 -0.66 -3.48 -15.68
N ALA A 129 -0.39 -4.12 -14.54
CA ALA A 129 0.81 -3.87 -13.74
C ALA A 129 2.08 -4.15 -14.55
N SER A 130 3.15 -3.40 -14.29
CA SER A 130 4.47 -3.62 -14.89
C SER A 130 4.97 -5.06 -14.70
N LYS A 131 4.68 -5.62 -13.52
CA LYS A 131 4.94 -7.00 -13.11
C LYS A 131 4.15 -7.30 -11.85
N VAL A 132 3.94 -8.58 -11.61
CA VAL A 132 3.35 -9.09 -10.37
C VAL A 132 4.45 -9.75 -9.54
N LYS A 133 4.64 -9.31 -8.29
CA LYS A 133 5.49 -9.99 -7.31
C LYS A 133 4.60 -10.86 -6.43
N ILE A 134 4.90 -12.15 -6.41
CA ILE A 134 4.20 -13.13 -5.57
C ILE A 134 5.05 -13.38 -4.33
N TRP A 135 4.48 -13.15 -3.15
CA TRP A 135 5.12 -13.45 -1.88
C TRP A 135 4.52 -14.73 -1.29
N LEU A 136 5.34 -15.77 -1.25
CA LEU A 136 4.98 -17.03 -0.62
C LEU A 136 5.33 -16.95 0.87
N ALA A 137 4.34 -17.20 1.73
CA ALA A 137 4.55 -17.21 3.18
C ALA A 137 5.61 -18.25 3.56
N ASN A 138 6.43 -17.92 4.57
CA ASN A 138 7.39 -18.86 5.14
C ASN A 138 6.61 -19.92 5.93
N PRO A 139 6.82 -21.24 5.72
CA PRO A 139 6.05 -22.33 6.36
C PRO A 139 6.09 -22.39 7.90
N THR A 140 6.77 -21.47 8.58
CA THR A 140 6.93 -21.46 10.05
C THR A 140 5.82 -20.75 10.83
N TYR A 141 4.77 -20.25 10.18
CA TYR A 141 3.55 -19.80 10.85
C TYR A 141 2.39 -20.73 10.48
N VAL A 142 2.29 -21.84 11.20
CA VAL A 142 1.12 -22.73 11.30
C VAL A 142 0.79 -22.90 12.77
#